data_AF-A0ABD3SQX8-F1
#
_entry.id   AF-A0ABD3SQX8-F1
#
_cell.length_a   1.000
_cell.length_b   1.000
_cell.length_c   1.000
_cell.angle_alpha   90.00
_cell.angle_beta   90.00
_cell.angle_gamma   90.00
#
_symmetry.space_group_name_H-M   'P 1'
#
loop_
_entity.id
_entity.type
_entity.pdbx_description
1 polymer ?
#
loop_
_entity_poly.entity_id
_entity_poly.type
_entity_poly.pdbx_seq_one_letter_code
_entity_poly.pdbx_strand_id
1 'polypeptide(L)'
;MVLAGIIIFIGGFLLFTTSTSASSASSSSLSSFVVMTARPPSAAALAAATESTSTHRYRWIDEYGNVSHETAEEARRGMMRYLSDNAMPYDDPIARTLGLLDRSPPSPSSSSEGGEGEGTTMSTTGGGIYTSKVDGLSDGIVNRTIYHSLLAKELYPWTDVVPKSIYAEYVVPYAIVNEARTDHRTLLFAALRDVLAGYERSPPRRRDFEYVDVVDGTDDDDAAATGAAWDHPRSSTVTSTTPRMMMMDAVKLINGRLWSMLGRASAGPIIFVPGSTPLIYDPMSIIAYGRSSCTGLAILLVCALRSAGIPSRMAGTPAWHGNVDEGNHSWVEVYVPFDDDDDGGKGKRGSGEGGGDAGGEWIFLEPSPGIKEGEDEENSNSDDLYRDPRSRWFCTPERMDGSTSVYATRYTRGGITTTTTTHYPMAWSDPDADVGVVGVDRTAYYTGICGGSTTSFK
;
A
#
# COMPACT_ATOMS: atom_id res chain seq x y z
N MET A 1 -64.49 -13.22 -6.06
CA MET A 1 -65.03 -12.05 -5.34
C MET A 1 -63.99 -10.96 -5.41
N VAL A 2 -64.30 -9.94 -6.21
CA VAL A 2 -63.53 -8.72 -6.41
C VAL A 2 -63.88 -7.76 -5.28
N LEU A 3 -62.89 -7.07 -4.72
CA LEU A 3 -63.06 -5.69 -4.24
C LEU A 3 -61.70 -4.98 -4.26
N ALA A 4 -61.54 -4.21 -5.33
CA ALA A 4 -60.53 -3.19 -5.50
C ALA A 4 -60.88 -1.97 -4.62
N GLY A 5 -59.89 -1.43 -3.92
CA GLY A 5 -59.97 -0.17 -3.18
C GLY A 5 -59.15 0.90 -3.89
N ILE A 6 -59.87 1.82 -4.51
CA ILE A 6 -59.43 2.95 -5.33
C ILE A 6 -58.51 3.92 -4.55
N ILE A 7 -57.38 4.30 -5.15
CA ILE A 7 -56.58 5.48 -4.76
C ILE A 7 -56.98 6.64 -5.68
N ILE A 8 -57.54 7.69 -5.09
CA ILE A 8 -57.88 8.96 -5.76
C ILE A 8 -56.70 9.91 -5.62
N PHE A 9 -56.17 10.38 -6.77
CA PHE A 9 -55.30 11.57 -6.83
C PHE A 9 -56.18 12.82 -6.86
N ILE A 10 -56.01 13.71 -5.88
CA ILE A 10 -56.41 15.12 -5.97
C ILE A 10 -55.19 15.95 -5.55
N GLY A 11 -54.70 16.78 -6.48
CA GLY A 11 -53.67 17.76 -6.22
C GLY A 11 -54.19 18.94 -5.39
N GLY A 12 -53.28 19.61 -4.69
CA GLY A 12 -53.61 20.85 -3.98
C GLY A 12 -52.54 21.26 -2.98
N PHE A 13 -51.68 22.18 -3.42
CA PHE A 13 -50.95 23.17 -2.64
C PHE A 13 -51.50 23.44 -1.23
N LEU A 14 -50.64 23.47 -0.20
CA LEU A 14 -50.75 24.36 0.97
C LEU A 14 -49.39 24.37 1.72
N LEU A 15 -48.58 25.41 1.54
CA LEU A 15 -48.43 26.58 2.43
C LEU A 15 -47.75 26.27 3.78
N PHE A 16 -46.50 26.74 3.88
CA PHE A 16 -45.72 26.89 5.10
C PHE A 16 -46.43 27.80 6.09
N THR A 17 -46.60 27.33 7.33
CA THR A 17 -46.74 28.20 8.50
C THR A 17 -45.88 27.68 9.63
N THR A 18 -44.89 28.47 10.02
CA THR A 18 -44.08 28.29 11.21
C THR A 18 -44.90 28.61 12.46
N SER A 19 -45.05 27.65 13.38
CA SER A 19 -45.44 27.95 14.76
C SER A 19 -44.38 27.38 15.70
N THR A 20 -43.58 28.28 16.27
CA THR A 20 -42.70 28.05 17.41
C THR A 20 -43.52 27.74 18.66
N SER A 21 -43.28 26.59 19.27
CA SER A 21 -43.60 26.35 20.68
C SER A 21 -42.43 25.62 21.33
N ALA A 22 -41.70 26.37 22.14
CA ALA A 22 -40.64 25.88 23.00
C ALA A 22 -41.24 25.04 24.14
N SER A 23 -40.69 23.84 24.33
CA SER A 23 -40.83 23.09 25.57
C SER A 23 -39.46 22.54 25.94
N SER A 24 -38.95 23.07 27.05
CA SER A 24 -37.72 22.70 27.73
C SER A 24 -37.71 21.23 28.12
N ALA A 25 -36.69 20.49 27.67
CA ALA A 25 -36.28 19.23 28.26
C ALA A 25 -34.77 19.24 28.47
N SER A 26 -34.40 18.71 29.63
CA SER A 26 -33.15 18.81 30.36
C SER A 26 -31.93 18.25 29.64
N SER A 27 -30.82 18.93 29.89
CA SER A 27 -29.44 18.64 29.50
C SER A 27 -28.98 17.21 29.80
N SER A 28 -28.58 16.49 28.77
CA SER A 28 -27.63 15.37 28.87
C SER A 28 -26.49 15.60 27.88
N SER A 29 -25.30 15.85 28.44
CA SER A 29 -23.96 15.89 27.86
C SER A 29 -23.84 15.68 26.35
N LEU A 30 -23.70 16.79 25.61
CA LEU A 30 -23.10 16.79 24.28
C LEU A 30 -21.59 16.55 24.45
N SER A 31 -21.13 15.33 24.20
CA SER A 31 -19.71 15.13 23.91
C SER A 31 -19.40 15.82 22.59
N SER A 32 -18.64 16.91 22.67
CA SER A 32 -18.09 17.60 21.51
C SER A 32 -17.27 16.62 20.67
N PHE A 33 -17.84 16.18 19.54
CA PHE A 33 -17.09 15.49 18.50
C PHE A 33 -16.11 16.50 17.89
N VAL A 34 -14.83 16.38 18.25
CA VAL A 34 -13.76 16.93 17.42
C VAL A 34 -13.68 16.05 16.19
N VAL A 35 -14.23 16.52 15.07
CA VAL A 35 -13.82 16.01 13.76
C VAL A 35 -12.34 16.31 13.66
N MET A 36 -11.48 15.29 13.75
CA MET A 36 -10.08 15.42 13.37
C MET A 36 -10.04 15.65 11.85
N THR A 37 -10.25 16.90 11.44
CA THR A 37 -9.83 17.34 10.12
C THR A 37 -8.32 17.40 10.18
N ALA A 38 -7.64 16.32 9.84
CA ALA A 38 -6.25 16.41 9.43
C ALA A 38 -6.25 17.38 8.24
N ARG A 39 -5.85 18.63 8.49
CA ARG A 39 -5.79 19.65 7.45
C ARG A 39 -4.79 19.14 6.41
N PRO A 40 -5.19 18.93 5.14
CA PRO A 40 -4.25 18.48 4.13
C PRO A 40 -3.08 19.49 4.11
N PRO A 41 -1.83 19.03 3.99
CA PRO A 41 -0.69 19.92 3.97
C PRO A 41 -0.95 20.98 2.89
N SER A 42 -0.76 22.25 3.26
CA SER A 42 -0.93 23.35 2.31
C SER A 42 -0.04 23.11 1.08
N ALA A 43 -0.44 23.63 -0.08
CA ALA A 43 0.41 23.56 -1.28
C ALA A 43 1.85 24.09 -1.01
N ALA A 44 2.02 24.99 -0.05
CA ALA A 44 3.33 25.46 0.42
C ALA A 44 4.11 24.42 1.24
N ALA A 45 3.45 23.59 2.06
CA ALA A 45 4.10 22.47 2.76
C ALA A 45 4.52 21.34 1.80
N LEU A 46 3.77 21.17 0.71
CA LEU A 46 4.12 20.29 -0.39
C LEU A 46 5.27 20.84 -1.26
N ALA A 47 5.25 22.15 -1.55
CA ALA A 47 6.34 22.82 -2.24
C ALA A 47 7.64 22.82 -1.40
N ALA A 48 7.53 22.92 -0.07
CA ALA A 48 8.66 22.77 0.84
C ALA A 48 9.22 21.34 0.88
N ALA A 49 8.39 20.32 0.61
CA ALA A 49 8.87 18.94 0.44
C ALA A 49 9.64 18.77 -0.89
N THR A 50 9.30 19.53 -1.93
CA THR A 50 10.04 19.54 -3.21
C THR A 50 11.32 20.39 -3.20
N GLU A 51 11.44 21.37 -2.30
CA GLU A 51 12.66 22.15 -2.05
C GLU A 51 13.34 21.76 -0.73
N SER A 52 13.24 20.48 -0.36
CA SER A 52 13.91 19.99 0.84
C SER A 52 15.42 20.00 0.64
N THR A 53 16.10 21.00 1.19
CA THR A 53 17.56 21.00 1.45
C THR A 53 17.94 20.00 2.55
N SER A 54 17.15 18.94 2.71
CA SER A 54 17.40 17.91 3.71
C SER A 54 18.72 17.22 3.40
N THR A 55 19.62 17.27 4.37
CA THR A 55 20.85 16.47 4.38
C THR A 55 20.57 14.98 4.62
N HIS A 56 19.29 14.60 4.81
CA HIS A 56 18.89 13.22 4.98
C HIS A 56 19.24 12.42 3.73
N ARG A 57 19.86 11.26 3.97
CA ARG A 57 20.16 10.29 2.92
C ARG A 57 19.46 8.99 3.23
N TYR A 58 18.69 8.51 2.27
CA TYR A 58 18.01 7.23 2.33
C TYR A 58 19.04 6.12 2.21
N ARG A 59 19.09 5.24 3.21
CA ARG A 59 19.93 4.04 3.18
C ARG A 59 19.26 2.99 2.30
N TRP A 60 20.04 2.38 1.42
CA TRP A 60 19.62 1.28 0.56
C TRP A 60 20.58 0.11 0.72
N ILE A 61 20.05 -1.10 0.55
CA ILE A 61 20.86 -2.30 0.32
C ILE A 61 20.54 -2.85 -1.07
N ASP A 62 21.51 -3.46 -1.74
CA ASP A 62 21.26 -4.28 -2.92
C ASP A 62 21.02 -5.75 -2.54
N GLU A 63 20.76 -6.60 -3.54
CA GLU A 63 20.56 -8.05 -3.38
C GLU A 63 21.76 -8.78 -2.75
N TYR A 64 22.95 -8.17 -2.79
CA TYR A 64 24.18 -8.71 -2.21
C TYR A 64 24.44 -8.17 -0.80
N GLY A 65 23.67 -7.16 -0.36
CA GLY A 65 23.81 -6.46 0.91
C GLY A 65 24.76 -5.28 0.91
N ASN A 66 25.24 -4.83 -0.25
CA ASN A 66 26.05 -3.63 -0.32
C ASN A 66 25.19 -2.42 0.01
N VAL A 67 25.71 -1.57 0.89
CA VAL A 67 24.99 -0.39 1.36
C VAL A 67 25.30 0.79 0.45
N SER A 68 24.26 1.47 0.00
CA SER A 68 24.36 2.76 -0.68
C SER A 68 23.45 3.78 0.00
N HIS A 69 23.65 5.05 -0.34
CA HIS A 69 22.88 6.15 0.21
C HIS A 69 22.49 7.09 -0.92
N GLU A 70 21.27 7.60 -0.88
CA GLU A 70 20.72 8.52 -1.88
C GLU A 70 20.11 9.73 -1.22
N THR A 71 20.29 10.90 -1.82
CA THR A 71 19.50 12.09 -1.49
C THR A 71 18.02 11.85 -1.82
N ALA A 72 17.13 12.68 -1.26
CA ALA A 72 15.70 12.62 -1.57
C ALA A 72 15.42 12.74 -3.08
N GLU A 73 16.14 13.62 -3.77
CA GLU A 73 15.95 13.85 -5.19
C GLU A 73 16.48 12.69 -6.05
N GLU A 74 17.60 12.07 -5.68
CA GLU A 74 18.09 10.84 -6.34
C GLU A 74 17.10 9.69 -6.20
N ALA A 75 16.61 9.44 -4.98
CA ALA A 75 15.66 8.37 -4.69
C ALA A 75 14.32 8.60 -5.42
N ARG A 76 13.78 9.82 -5.36
CA ARG A 76 12.54 10.20 -6.06
C ARG A 76 12.66 10.01 -7.57
N ARG A 77 13.77 10.47 -8.17
CA ARG A 77 14.03 10.32 -9.61
C ARG A 77 14.15 8.85 -10.01
N GLY A 78 14.85 8.05 -9.20
CA GLY A 78 15.00 6.61 -9.43
C GLY A 78 13.65 5.89 -9.44
N MET A 79 12.80 6.15 -8.43
CA MET A 79 11.46 5.58 -8.34
C MET A 79 10.54 6.04 -9.49
N MET A 80 10.57 7.33 -9.84
CA MET A 80 9.78 7.86 -10.96
C MET A 80 10.14 7.21 -12.29
N ARG A 81 11.45 7.05 -12.55
CA ARG A 81 11.93 6.37 -13.75
C ARG A 81 11.50 4.92 -13.77
N TYR A 82 11.70 4.20 -12.67
CA TYR A 82 11.29 2.80 -12.55
C TYR A 82 9.79 2.62 -12.81
N LEU A 83 8.94 3.49 -12.25
CA LEU A 83 7.49 3.44 -12.49
C LEU A 83 7.12 3.74 -13.94
N SER A 84 7.76 4.74 -14.55
CA SER A 84 7.52 5.14 -15.95
C SER A 84 7.93 4.04 -16.93
N ASP A 85 9.07 3.40 -16.70
CA ASP A 85 9.59 2.32 -17.54
C ASP A 85 8.71 1.05 -17.47
N ASN A 86 7.99 0.85 -16.36
CA ASN A 86 7.21 -0.36 -16.10
C ASN A 86 5.69 -0.16 -15.99
N ALA A 87 5.17 1.05 -16.22
CA ALA A 87 3.73 1.32 -16.15
C ALA A 87 2.89 0.32 -16.96
N MET A 88 1.77 -0.08 -16.36
CA MET A 88 0.87 -1.08 -16.91
C MET A 88 0.29 -0.59 -18.24
N PRO A 89 0.05 -1.49 -19.22
CA PRO A 89 -0.49 -1.10 -20.52
C PRO A 89 -1.80 -0.31 -20.44
N TYR A 90 -2.65 -0.58 -19.43
CA TYR A 90 -3.90 0.14 -19.21
C TYR A 90 -3.71 1.63 -18.89
N ASP A 91 -2.53 1.99 -18.39
CA ASP A 91 -2.20 3.34 -17.93
C ASP A 91 -1.55 4.18 -19.03
N ASP A 92 -1.09 3.58 -20.12
CA ASP A 92 -0.43 4.29 -21.23
C ASP A 92 -1.27 5.48 -21.77
N PRO A 93 -2.61 5.37 -21.96
CA PRO A 93 -3.43 6.49 -22.44
C PRO A 93 -3.55 7.66 -21.44
N ILE A 94 -3.34 7.41 -20.14
CA ILE A 94 -3.51 8.39 -19.06
C ILE A 94 -2.20 8.69 -18.33
N ALA A 95 -1.06 8.21 -18.83
CA ALA A 95 0.23 8.23 -18.14
C ALA A 95 0.63 9.64 -17.67
N ARG A 96 0.40 10.65 -18.52
CA ARG A 96 0.66 12.06 -18.18
C ARG A 96 -0.20 12.55 -17.01
N THR A 97 -1.48 12.20 -16.98
CA THR A 97 -2.40 12.57 -15.88
C THR A 97 -2.04 11.85 -14.58
N LEU A 98 -1.49 10.65 -14.68
CA LEU A 98 -0.96 9.92 -13.52
C LEU A 98 0.33 10.54 -12.97
N GLY A 99 1.02 11.39 -13.74
CA GLY A 99 2.30 12.00 -13.39
C GLY A 99 3.52 11.16 -13.81
N LEU A 100 3.36 10.21 -14.73
CA LEU A 100 4.46 9.44 -15.31
C LEU A 100 5.24 10.27 -16.35
N LEU A 101 6.52 9.95 -16.51
CA LEU A 101 7.36 10.55 -17.54
C LEU A 101 6.94 10.07 -18.92
N ASP A 102 7.03 10.95 -19.93
CA ASP A 102 6.87 10.53 -21.32
C ASP A 102 7.91 9.48 -21.67
N ARG A 103 7.44 8.31 -22.12
CA ARG A 103 8.30 7.32 -22.78
C ARG A 103 8.68 7.88 -24.14
N SER A 104 9.83 8.54 -24.27
CA SER A 104 10.38 8.82 -25.60
C SER A 104 10.51 7.47 -26.33
N PRO A 105 10.07 7.35 -27.60
CA PRO A 105 10.46 6.19 -28.40
C PRO A 105 11.99 6.13 -28.41
N PRO A 106 12.61 4.93 -28.41
CA PRO A 106 14.05 4.83 -28.55
C PRO A 106 14.45 5.58 -29.82
N SER A 107 15.27 6.62 -29.67
CA SER A 107 15.82 7.36 -30.80
C SER A 107 16.47 6.34 -31.75
N PRO A 108 16.14 6.34 -33.05
CA PRO A 108 16.88 5.52 -33.99
C PRO A 108 18.35 5.94 -33.87
N SER A 109 19.21 4.95 -33.63
CA SER A 109 20.65 5.10 -33.57
C SER A 109 21.12 5.98 -34.73
N SER A 110 21.58 7.19 -34.44
CA SER A 110 22.23 8.03 -35.43
C SER A 110 23.61 7.44 -35.71
N SER A 111 23.71 6.62 -36.75
CA SER A 111 24.95 6.43 -37.48
C SER A 111 25.36 7.79 -38.03
N SER A 112 26.53 8.25 -37.61
CA SER A 112 27.19 9.43 -38.16
C SER A 112 27.59 9.16 -39.61
N GLU A 113 26.89 9.78 -40.55
CA GLU A 113 27.45 10.10 -41.87
C GLU A 113 27.18 11.59 -42.15
N GLY A 114 28.26 12.30 -42.49
CA GLY A 114 28.29 13.74 -42.62
C GLY A 114 27.59 14.23 -43.89
N GLY A 115 27.02 15.42 -43.78
CA GLY A 115 26.54 16.22 -44.89
C GLY A 115 26.50 17.68 -44.47
N GLU A 116 27.43 18.47 -44.98
CA GLU A 116 27.45 19.93 -44.86
C GLU A 116 26.27 20.54 -45.64
N GLY A 117 25.63 21.56 -45.07
CA GLY A 117 24.60 22.36 -45.72
C GLY A 117 24.11 23.48 -44.81
N GLU A 118 24.49 24.71 -45.14
CA GLU A 118 24.19 25.98 -44.47
C GLU A 118 22.69 26.28 -44.26
N GLY A 119 22.38 27.01 -43.19
CA GLY A 119 21.34 28.06 -43.25
C GLY A 119 20.32 28.14 -42.10
N THR A 120 20.59 29.06 -41.17
CA THR A 120 19.60 29.99 -40.57
C THR A 120 18.64 29.48 -39.47
N THR A 121 19.02 29.68 -38.20
CA THR A 121 18.43 30.65 -37.23
C THR A 121 18.81 30.22 -35.81
N MET A 122 19.61 31.03 -35.13
CA MET A 122 19.79 30.94 -33.68
C MET A 122 18.47 31.30 -33.00
N SER A 123 17.96 30.40 -32.16
CA SER A 123 17.07 30.77 -31.07
C SER A 123 17.70 30.34 -29.75
N THR A 124 18.38 31.30 -29.14
CA THR A 124 18.83 31.27 -27.75
C THR A 124 17.64 31.63 -26.86
N THR A 125 17.00 30.63 -26.27
CA THR A 125 16.10 30.74 -25.10
C THR A 125 15.86 29.30 -24.67
N GLY A 126 16.17 28.83 -23.48
CA GLY A 126 16.16 29.43 -22.15
C GLY A 126 15.64 28.31 -21.25
N GLY A 127 16.31 28.03 -20.13
CA GLY A 127 15.93 26.96 -19.21
C GLY A 127 14.47 27.07 -18.78
N GLY A 128 13.65 26.14 -19.26
CA GLY A 128 12.28 25.96 -18.79
C GLY A 128 12.28 25.01 -17.60
N ILE A 129 12.61 25.51 -16.42
CA ILE A 129 12.02 24.94 -15.19
C ILE A 129 10.54 25.26 -15.32
N TYR A 130 9.75 24.29 -15.81
CA TYR A 130 8.30 24.41 -15.81
C TYR A 130 7.84 24.37 -14.36
N THR A 131 7.64 25.55 -13.79
CA THR A 131 6.87 25.74 -12.57
C THR A 131 5.44 25.27 -12.88
N SER A 132 5.09 24.06 -12.45
CA SER A 132 3.72 23.56 -12.57
C SER A 132 2.80 24.57 -11.87
N LYS A 133 1.77 25.02 -12.58
CA LYS A 133 0.70 25.79 -11.96
C LYS A 133 0.09 24.93 -10.87
N VAL A 134 0.15 25.46 -9.66
CA VAL A 134 -0.31 24.86 -8.40
C VAL A 134 -1.82 24.67 -8.43
N ASP A 135 -2.32 23.59 -9.03
CA ASP A 135 -3.71 23.13 -8.87
C ASP A 135 -3.81 21.82 -8.07
N GLY A 136 -2.66 21.20 -7.73
CA GLY A 136 -2.60 19.93 -7.03
C GLY A 136 -3.06 18.71 -7.84
N LEU A 137 -3.61 18.93 -9.04
CA LEU A 137 -3.95 17.93 -10.05
C LEU A 137 -2.76 17.67 -10.99
N SER A 138 -1.88 18.66 -11.18
CA SER A 138 -0.70 18.60 -12.04
C SER A 138 0.36 17.58 -11.62
N ASP A 139 0.39 17.18 -10.35
CA ASP A 139 1.43 16.28 -9.82
C ASP A 139 1.11 14.80 -10.09
N GLY A 140 -0.16 14.45 -10.36
CA GLY A 140 -0.61 13.08 -10.55
C GLY A 140 -0.46 12.18 -9.31
N ILE A 141 -1.10 11.01 -9.31
CA ILE A 141 -1.06 10.08 -8.16
C ILE A 141 0.34 9.47 -7.95
N VAL A 142 1.17 9.44 -8.98
CA VAL A 142 2.51 8.83 -8.94
C VAL A 142 3.45 9.63 -8.04
N ASN A 143 3.44 10.96 -8.10
CA ASN A 143 4.28 11.76 -7.21
C ASN A 143 3.86 11.60 -5.74
N ARG A 144 2.55 11.51 -5.46
CA ARG A 144 2.03 11.19 -4.11
C ARG A 144 2.47 9.82 -3.63
N THR A 145 2.40 8.85 -4.53
CA THR A 145 2.81 7.47 -4.29
C THR A 145 4.29 7.40 -3.87
N ILE A 146 5.16 8.09 -4.61
CA ILE A 146 6.61 8.17 -4.32
C ILE A 146 6.88 8.91 -3.01
N TYR A 147 6.19 10.04 -2.77
CA TYR A 147 6.32 10.80 -1.53
C TYR A 147 6.05 9.93 -0.30
N HIS A 148 4.93 9.20 -0.29
CA HIS A 148 4.58 8.33 0.84
C HIS A 148 5.48 7.09 0.95
N SER A 149 6.02 6.57 -0.16
CA SER A 149 7.08 5.55 -0.10
C SER A 149 8.32 6.08 0.62
N LEU A 150 8.83 7.25 0.23
CA LEU A 150 10.00 7.83 0.88
C LEU A 150 9.72 8.17 2.35
N LEU A 151 8.52 8.65 2.69
CA LEU A 151 8.14 8.92 4.06
C LEU A 151 8.08 7.64 4.91
N ALA A 152 7.53 6.54 4.39
CA ALA A 152 7.59 5.24 5.06
C ALA A 152 9.05 4.79 5.28
N LYS A 153 9.91 5.05 4.29
CA LYS A 153 11.35 4.75 4.39
C LYS A 153 12.07 5.60 5.42
N GLU A 154 11.61 6.83 5.68
CA GLU A 154 12.13 7.70 6.73
C GLU A 154 11.63 7.31 8.13
N LEU A 155 10.37 6.85 8.24
CA LEU A 155 9.76 6.54 9.53
C LEU A 155 10.08 5.13 10.04
N TYR A 156 10.09 4.11 9.19
CA TYR A 156 10.06 2.72 9.67
C TYR A 156 11.40 1.98 9.49
N PRO A 157 11.99 1.40 10.57
CA PRO A 157 13.31 0.74 10.52
C PRO A 157 13.43 -0.43 9.55
N TRP A 158 12.37 -1.24 9.37
CA TRP A 158 12.40 -2.40 8.46
C TRP A 158 12.68 -2.03 7.00
N THR A 159 12.38 -0.81 6.60
CA THR A 159 12.61 -0.36 5.22
C THR A 159 14.09 -0.28 4.84
N ASP A 160 15.02 -0.29 5.81
CA ASP A 160 16.47 -0.28 5.56
C ASP A 160 17.04 -1.66 5.25
N VAL A 161 16.34 -2.73 5.64
CA VAL A 161 16.75 -4.12 5.39
C VAL A 161 16.06 -4.73 4.17
N VAL A 162 15.23 -3.96 3.48
CA VAL A 162 14.62 -4.36 2.20
C VAL A 162 15.55 -3.95 1.04
N PRO A 163 15.91 -4.88 0.13
CA PRO A 163 16.66 -4.55 -1.07
C PRO A 163 15.98 -3.48 -1.92
N LYS A 164 16.76 -2.57 -2.49
CA LYS A 164 16.24 -1.46 -3.30
C LYS A 164 15.38 -1.93 -4.47
N SER A 165 15.79 -3.03 -5.12
CA SER A 165 15.04 -3.67 -6.21
C SER A 165 13.67 -4.18 -5.74
N ILE A 166 13.62 -4.88 -4.60
CA ILE A 166 12.37 -5.34 -3.98
C ILE A 166 11.48 -4.18 -3.56
N TYR A 167 12.05 -3.12 -2.99
CA TYR A 167 11.30 -1.93 -2.61
C TYR A 167 10.68 -1.23 -3.82
N ALA A 168 11.45 -1.04 -4.90
CA ALA A 168 10.95 -0.47 -6.14
C ALA A 168 9.83 -1.32 -6.78
N GLU A 169 9.97 -2.65 -6.74
CA GLU A 169 9.03 -3.59 -7.36
C GLU A 169 7.74 -3.80 -6.57
N TYR A 170 7.80 -3.80 -5.25
CA TYR A 170 6.70 -4.30 -4.41
C TYR A 170 6.26 -3.33 -3.30
N VAL A 171 6.83 -2.13 -3.23
CA VAL A 171 6.35 -1.03 -2.37
C VAL A 171 5.94 0.17 -3.21
N VAL A 172 6.80 0.59 -4.14
CA VAL A 172 6.60 1.82 -4.91
C VAL A 172 5.38 1.81 -5.85
N PRO A 173 4.93 0.70 -6.48
CA PRO A 173 3.85 0.76 -7.46
C PRO A 173 2.52 1.30 -6.90
N TYR A 174 1.85 2.12 -7.71
CA TYR A 174 0.56 2.77 -7.42
C TYR A 174 -0.66 1.89 -7.72
N ALA A 175 -0.46 0.68 -8.25
CA ALA A 175 -1.50 -0.29 -8.56
C ALA A 175 -0.93 -1.73 -8.48
N ILE A 176 -1.83 -2.71 -8.39
CA ILE A 176 -1.52 -4.14 -8.40
C ILE A 176 -2.02 -4.81 -9.70
N VAL A 177 -3.25 -4.51 -10.12
CA VAL A 177 -3.90 -5.03 -11.34
C VAL A 177 -4.55 -3.88 -12.13
N ASN A 178 -5.68 -4.12 -12.80
CA ASN A 178 -6.45 -3.11 -13.53
C ASN A 178 -7.49 -2.36 -12.66
N GLU A 179 -7.30 -2.28 -11.33
CA GLU A 179 -8.20 -1.54 -10.44
C GLU A 179 -8.23 -0.02 -10.74
N ALA A 180 -9.29 0.67 -10.32
CA ALA A 180 -9.39 2.11 -10.51
C ALA A 180 -8.21 2.86 -9.86
N ARG A 181 -7.57 3.77 -10.62
CA ARG A 181 -6.42 4.53 -10.14
C ARG A 181 -6.88 5.61 -9.17
N THR A 182 -6.49 5.48 -7.91
CA THR A 182 -6.90 6.36 -6.81
C THR A 182 -5.71 6.70 -5.93
N ASP A 183 -5.71 7.88 -5.30
CA ASP A 183 -4.73 8.25 -4.27
C ASP A 183 -5.04 7.59 -2.91
N HIS A 184 -5.13 6.26 -2.92
CA HIS A 184 -5.40 5.47 -1.72
C HIS A 184 -4.24 5.52 -0.73
N ARG A 185 -3.00 5.71 -1.21
CA ARG A 185 -1.79 5.67 -0.38
C ARG A 185 -1.77 6.80 0.64
N THR A 186 -2.17 8.02 0.26
CA THR A 186 -2.26 9.14 1.21
C THR A 186 -3.21 8.82 2.37
N LEU A 187 -4.39 8.27 2.07
CA LEU A 187 -5.38 7.88 3.07
C LEU A 187 -4.88 6.74 3.96
N LEU A 188 -4.37 5.67 3.37
CA LEU A 188 -3.89 4.50 4.10
C LEU A 188 -2.69 4.83 4.97
N PHE A 189 -1.75 5.64 4.47
CA PHE A 189 -0.60 6.11 5.24
C PHE A 189 -1.06 6.87 6.49
N ALA A 190 -2.00 7.81 6.34
CA ALA A 190 -2.53 8.57 7.46
C ALA A 190 -3.23 7.68 8.49
N ALA A 191 -4.05 6.73 8.03
CA ALA A 191 -4.78 5.81 8.91
C ALA A 191 -3.84 4.86 9.67
N LEU A 192 -2.83 4.31 8.99
CA LEU A 192 -1.87 3.38 9.59
C LEU A 192 -0.87 4.04 10.52
N ARG A 193 -0.60 5.33 10.37
CA ARG A 193 0.42 6.01 11.17
C ARG A 193 0.16 5.91 12.66
N ASP A 194 -1.08 6.15 13.08
CA ASP A 194 -1.46 6.06 14.50
C ASP A 194 -1.30 4.62 15.04
N VAL A 195 -1.61 3.63 14.20
CA VAL A 195 -1.47 2.21 14.53
C VAL A 195 0.00 1.80 14.67
N LEU A 196 0.86 2.37 13.82
CA LEU A 196 2.28 2.04 13.75
C LEU A 196 3.17 3.01 14.53
N ALA A 197 2.60 3.91 15.32
CA ALA A 197 3.34 4.97 16.02
C ALA A 197 4.48 4.41 16.90
N GLY A 198 4.28 3.24 17.51
CA GLY A 198 5.29 2.56 18.33
C GLY A 198 6.50 2.04 17.55
N TYR A 199 6.39 1.93 16.23
CA TYR A 199 7.46 1.48 15.33
C TYR A 199 8.19 2.63 14.62
N GLU A 200 7.70 3.87 14.72
CA GLU A 200 8.41 5.01 14.14
C GLU A 200 9.80 5.13 14.77
N ARG A 201 10.81 5.39 13.93
CA ARG A 201 12.14 5.78 14.41
C ARG A 201 11.95 6.95 15.37
N SER A 202 12.47 6.80 16.59
CA SER A 202 12.58 7.94 17.49
C SER A 202 13.33 9.04 16.74
N PRO A 203 12.89 10.32 16.82
CA PRO A 203 13.62 11.41 16.19
C PRO A 203 15.09 11.30 16.63
N PRO A 204 16.07 11.50 15.73
CA PRO A 204 17.46 11.49 16.14
C PRO A 204 17.56 12.40 17.36
N ARG A 205 18.09 11.88 18.48
CA ARG A 205 18.32 12.68 19.67
C ARG A 205 18.94 13.98 19.18
N ARG A 206 18.22 15.09 19.27
CA ARG A 206 18.78 16.39 18.98
C ARG A 206 20.07 16.41 19.80
N ARG A 207 21.23 16.53 19.15
CA ARG A 207 22.39 17.06 19.87
C ARG A 207 21.88 18.34 20.50
N ASP A 208 21.98 18.41 21.81
CA ASP A 208 21.40 19.44 22.66
C ASP A 208 21.65 20.81 22.04
N PHE A 209 20.65 21.32 21.32
CA PHE A 209 20.46 22.75 21.17
C PHE A 209 19.48 23.07 22.29
N GLU A 210 20.08 23.30 23.45
CA GLU A 210 19.49 23.98 24.58
C GLU A 210 18.84 25.26 24.05
N TYR A 211 17.51 25.26 23.97
CA TYR A 211 16.78 26.50 23.85
C TYR A 211 16.79 27.09 25.25
N VAL A 212 17.78 27.95 25.52
CA VAL A 212 17.78 28.75 26.74
C VAL A 212 16.63 29.74 26.58
N ASP A 213 15.49 29.42 27.19
CA ASP A 213 14.47 30.41 27.45
C ASP A 213 15.09 31.45 28.39
N VAL A 214 15.38 32.64 27.85
CA VAL A 214 15.60 33.83 28.66
C VAL A 214 14.23 34.23 29.21
N VAL A 215 13.90 33.66 30.36
CA VAL A 215 12.77 34.12 31.16
C VAL A 215 13.22 35.39 31.88
N ASP A 216 12.72 36.52 31.41
CA ASP A 216 12.66 37.75 32.20
C ASP A 216 11.71 37.49 33.37
N GLY A 217 12.24 37.66 34.58
CA GLY A 217 11.55 37.27 35.79
C GLY A 217 10.50 38.30 36.20
N THR A 218 9.32 37.81 36.55
CA THR A 218 8.51 38.36 37.65
C THR A 218 7.67 37.25 38.24
N ASP A 219 7.81 37.07 39.54
CA ASP A 219 7.02 36.21 40.41
C ASP A 219 5.51 36.51 40.32
N ASP A 220 4.67 35.49 40.43
CA ASP A 220 3.56 35.43 41.40
C ASP A 220 2.76 34.10 41.27
N ASP A 221 2.23 33.70 42.41
CA ASP A 221 1.66 32.39 42.79
C ASP A 221 0.30 32.01 42.12
N ASP A 222 -0.08 30.74 42.36
CA ASP A 222 -1.43 30.15 42.37
C ASP A 222 -1.98 29.42 41.12
N ALA A 223 -1.74 28.09 41.15
CA ALA A 223 -2.74 27.02 41.21
C ALA A 223 -3.81 26.77 40.11
N ALA A 224 -3.93 25.46 39.82
CA ALA A 224 -5.04 24.71 39.21
C ALA A 224 -5.10 24.59 37.68
N ALA A 225 -4.24 23.73 37.13
CA ALA A 225 -4.46 23.09 35.84
C ALA A 225 -5.38 21.86 36.00
N THR A 226 -6.63 21.96 35.54
CA THR A 226 -7.44 20.80 35.14
C THR A 226 -7.24 20.56 33.65
N GLY A 227 -6.33 19.64 33.32
CA GLY A 227 -6.15 19.13 31.96
C GLY A 227 -5.91 17.63 32.04
N ALA A 228 -6.92 16.85 31.69
CA ALA A 228 -6.85 15.40 31.64
C ALA A 228 -5.75 14.96 30.65
N ALA A 229 -4.65 14.44 31.19
CA ALA A 229 -3.68 13.68 30.44
C ALA A 229 -4.34 12.37 30.01
N TRP A 230 -4.41 12.13 28.70
CA TRP A 230 -4.74 10.81 28.17
C TRP A 230 -3.56 9.89 28.46
N ASP A 231 -3.69 9.11 29.54
CA ASP A 231 -2.73 8.09 29.94
C ASP A 231 -2.84 6.93 28.93
N HIS A 232 -1.95 6.88 27.95
CA HIS A 232 -1.76 5.66 27.16
C HIS A 232 -1.09 4.62 28.07
N PRO A 233 -1.61 3.39 28.17
CA PRO A 233 -0.88 2.34 28.85
C PRO A 233 0.41 2.10 28.06
N ARG A 234 1.54 2.49 28.65
CA ARG A 234 2.87 2.03 28.21
C ARG A 234 2.87 0.52 28.34
N SER A 235 2.59 -0.17 27.24
CA SER A 235 2.82 -1.60 27.13
C SER A 235 4.29 -1.86 27.47
N SER A 236 4.46 -2.57 28.56
CA SER A 236 5.74 -3.00 29.12
C SER A 236 6.44 -3.97 28.17
N THR A 237 7.79 -3.91 28.18
CA THR A 237 8.75 -4.83 27.54
C THR A 237 8.85 -4.81 26.02
N VAL A 238 9.56 -3.82 25.48
CA VAL A 238 10.20 -3.93 24.15
C VAL A 238 11.47 -4.77 24.32
N THR A 239 11.35 -6.08 24.09
CA THR A 239 12.47 -6.95 23.75
C THR A 239 13.17 -6.39 22.52
N SER A 240 14.48 -6.55 22.39
CA SER A 240 15.25 -6.09 21.22
C SER A 240 14.72 -6.73 19.93
N THR A 241 13.79 -6.05 19.25
CA THR A 241 13.14 -6.54 18.03
C THR A 241 14.03 -6.24 16.83
N THR A 242 14.48 -7.25 16.09
CA THR A 242 15.19 -7.02 14.83
C THR A 242 14.26 -6.31 13.83
N PRO A 243 14.78 -5.57 12.82
CA PRO A 243 13.93 -4.98 11.79
C PRO A 243 13.02 -6.01 11.09
N ARG A 244 13.49 -7.25 10.95
CA ARG A 244 12.68 -8.38 10.47
C ARG A 244 11.46 -8.63 11.37
N MET A 245 11.68 -8.83 12.66
CA MET A 245 10.59 -9.07 13.63
C MET A 245 9.63 -7.88 13.68
N MET A 246 10.14 -6.64 13.66
CA MET A 246 9.30 -5.44 13.65
C MET A 246 8.37 -5.43 12.43
N MET A 247 8.88 -5.83 11.26
CA MET A 247 8.07 -5.92 10.06
C MET A 247 6.99 -7.00 10.16
N MET A 248 7.33 -8.19 10.65
CA MET A 248 6.38 -9.28 10.80
C MET A 248 5.27 -8.94 11.80
N ASP A 249 5.63 -8.30 12.92
CA ASP A 249 4.67 -7.81 13.92
C ASP A 249 3.78 -6.69 13.36
N ALA A 250 4.36 -5.75 12.60
CA ALA A 250 3.60 -4.71 11.92
C ALA A 250 2.60 -5.30 10.91
N VAL A 251 2.96 -6.35 10.16
CA VAL A 251 2.04 -7.05 9.25
C VAL A 251 0.85 -7.63 10.01
N LYS A 252 1.10 -8.30 11.15
CA LYS A 252 0.04 -8.85 12.01
C LYS A 252 -0.89 -7.76 12.51
N LEU A 253 -0.31 -6.67 13.02
CA LEU A 253 -1.06 -5.53 13.53
C LEU A 253 -1.93 -4.87 12.45
N ILE A 254 -1.37 -4.67 11.24
CA ILE A 254 -2.12 -4.14 10.09
C ILE A 254 -3.27 -5.08 9.74
N ASN A 255 -3.03 -6.38 9.55
CA ASN A 255 -4.07 -7.32 9.14
C ASN A 255 -5.16 -7.50 10.22
N GLY A 256 -4.84 -7.32 11.50
CA GLY A 256 -5.81 -7.38 12.59
C GLY A 256 -6.68 -6.13 12.72
N ARG A 257 -6.17 -4.94 12.37
CA ARG A 257 -6.86 -3.67 12.63
C ARG A 257 -7.39 -2.94 11.38
N LEU A 258 -6.84 -3.20 10.20
CA LEU A 258 -7.18 -2.50 8.96
C LEU A 258 -8.70 -2.45 8.69
N TRP A 259 -9.38 -3.56 8.94
CA TRP A 259 -10.77 -3.77 8.54
C TRP A 259 -11.77 -2.99 9.39
N SER A 260 -11.52 -2.85 10.69
CA SER A 260 -12.33 -2.02 11.59
C SER A 260 -11.99 -0.55 11.44
N MET A 261 -10.70 -0.22 11.33
CA MET A 261 -10.20 1.14 11.13
C MET A 261 -10.77 1.82 9.88
N LEU A 262 -10.82 1.09 8.77
CA LEU A 262 -11.41 1.57 7.51
C LEU A 262 -12.90 1.21 7.37
N GLY A 263 -13.46 0.55 8.38
CA GLY A 263 -14.89 0.23 8.46
C GLY A 263 -15.74 1.49 8.58
N ARG A 264 -17.05 1.34 8.37
CA ARG A 264 -17.99 2.47 8.48
C ARG A 264 -18.57 2.47 9.88
N ALA A 265 -18.59 3.64 10.52
CA ALA A 265 -19.17 3.79 11.86
C ALA A 265 -20.60 3.23 11.99
N SER A 266 -21.40 3.29 10.92
CA SER A 266 -22.77 2.77 10.89
C SER A 266 -22.90 1.30 10.48
N ALA A 267 -21.87 0.69 9.87
CA ALA A 267 -21.95 -0.66 9.29
C ALA A 267 -20.93 -1.66 9.86
N GLY A 268 -19.99 -1.20 10.70
CA GLY A 268 -18.95 -2.04 11.27
C GLY A 268 -17.75 -2.24 10.33
N PRO A 269 -16.91 -3.26 10.59
CA PRO A 269 -15.69 -3.52 9.83
C PRO A 269 -15.98 -3.90 8.38
N ILE A 270 -14.97 -3.75 7.52
CA ILE A 270 -15.00 -4.29 6.15
C ILE A 270 -15.12 -5.81 6.22
N ILE A 271 -16.08 -6.39 5.49
CA ILE A 271 -16.37 -7.84 5.50
C ILE A 271 -16.11 -8.52 4.15
N PHE A 272 -15.90 -9.84 4.18
CA PHE A 272 -15.87 -10.66 2.97
C PHE A 272 -17.28 -10.87 2.40
N VAL A 273 -17.44 -10.61 1.10
CA VAL A 273 -18.63 -10.97 0.32
C VAL A 273 -18.18 -11.51 -1.05
N PRO A 274 -18.45 -12.80 -1.36
CA PRO A 274 -18.04 -13.39 -2.62
C PRO A 274 -18.76 -12.74 -3.81
N GLY A 275 -18.15 -12.80 -5.01
CA GLY A 275 -18.75 -12.25 -6.23
C GLY A 275 -18.82 -10.72 -6.29
N SER A 276 -18.08 -10.02 -5.42
CA SER A 276 -18.03 -8.54 -5.45
C SER A 276 -17.15 -7.99 -6.59
N THR A 277 -16.22 -8.78 -7.12
CA THR A 277 -15.37 -8.44 -8.27
C THR A 277 -16.10 -8.66 -9.61
N PRO A 278 -15.90 -7.81 -10.63
CA PRO A 278 -15.02 -6.63 -10.66
C PRO A 278 -15.74 -5.32 -10.26
N LEU A 279 -16.87 -5.36 -9.55
CA LEU A 279 -17.61 -4.13 -9.23
C LEU A 279 -17.07 -3.39 -8.00
N ILE A 280 -16.56 -4.12 -7.00
CA ILE A 280 -16.05 -3.58 -5.74
C ILE A 280 -14.72 -4.27 -5.44
N TYR A 281 -13.61 -3.65 -5.88
CA TYR A 281 -12.26 -4.24 -5.74
C TYR A 281 -11.11 -3.24 -5.69
N ASP A 282 -11.30 -1.98 -6.11
CA ASP A 282 -10.33 -0.92 -5.84
C ASP A 282 -10.44 -0.44 -4.37
N PRO A 283 -9.35 0.05 -3.76
CA PRO A 283 -9.34 0.43 -2.34
C PRO A 283 -10.46 1.39 -1.93
N MET A 284 -10.78 2.38 -2.75
CA MET A 284 -11.76 3.42 -2.39
C MET A 284 -13.20 2.87 -2.44
N SER A 285 -13.51 2.04 -3.43
CA SER A 285 -14.81 1.34 -3.47
C SER A 285 -14.98 0.41 -2.27
N ILE A 286 -13.95 -0.34 -1.89
CA ILE A 286 -14.03 -1.28 -0.75
C ILE A 286 -14.34 -0.51 0.54
N ILE A 287 -13.65 0.60 0.78
CA ILE A 287 -13.89 1.47 1.95
C ILE A 287 -15.32 2.04 1.91
N ALA A 288 -15.77 2.53 0.76
CA ALA A 288 -17.09 3.14 0.62
C ALA A 288 -18.25 2.13 0.82
N TYR A 289 -18.12 0.92 0.30
CA TYR A 289 -19.14 -0.12 0.40
C TYR A 289 -19.02 -0.97 1.68
N GLY A 290 -17.84 -1.03 2.29
CA GLY A 290 -17.57 -1.82 3.49
C GLY A 290 -17.50 -3.34 3.24
N ARG A 291 -17.21 -3.77 2.01
CA ARG A 291 -17.16 -5.20 1.64
C ARG A 291 -16.36 -5.46 0.37
N SER A 292 -15.87 -6.69 0.20
CA SER A 292 -15.26 -7.16 -1.05
C SER A 292 -15.12 -8.69 -1.12
N SER A 293 -14.82 -9.23 -2.29
CA SER A 293 -14.32 -10.61 -2.48
C SER A 293 -12.83 -10.72 -2.14
N CYS A 294 -12.29 -11.95 -2.16
CA CYS A 294 -10.89 -12.25 -1.81
C CYS A 294 -9.88 -11.38 -2.58
N THR A 295 -10.08 -11.18 -3.89
CA THR A 295 -9.21 -10.31 -4.69
C THR A 295 -9.20 -8.86 -4.21
N GLY A 296 -10.35 -8.23 -3.99
CA GLY A 296 -10.35 -6.84 -3.52
C GLY A 296 -9.82 -6.70 -2.09
N LEU A 297 -10.07 -7.68 -1.20
CA LEU A 297 -9.45 -7.67 0.14
C LEU A 297 -7.92 -7.82 0.06
N ALA A 298 -7.41 -8.66 -0.84
CA ALA A 298 -5.97 -8.78 -1.09
C ALA A 298 -5.37 -7.49 -1.64
N ILE A 299 -6.06 -6.81 -2.58
CA ILE A 299 -5.68 -5.50 -3.11
C ILE A 299 -5.57 -4.47 -1.97
N LEU A 300 -6.61 -4.34 -1.13
CA LEU A 300 -6.62 -3.38 -0.04
C LEU A 300 -5.51 -3.66 0.98
N LEU A 301 -5.27 -4.93 1.34
CA LEU A 301 -4.20 -5.30 2.26
C LEU A 301 -2.81 -5.03 1.67
N VAL A 302 -2.57 -5.35 0.40
CA VAL A 302 -1.32 -4.99 -0.30
C VAL A 302 -1.12 -3.48 -0.29
N CYS A 303 -2.13 -2.69 -0.66
CA CYS A 303 -2.07 -1.24 -0.61
C CYS A 303 -1.72 -0.70 0.80
N ALA A 304 -2.31 -1.28 1.85
CA ALA A 304 -2.03 -0.90 3.24
C ALA A 304 -0.57 -1.22 3.62
N LEU A 305 -0.11 -2.46 3.36
CA LEU A 305 1.26 -2.89 3.62
C LEU A 305 2.29 -2.03 2.88
N ARG A 306 2.06 -1.74 1.60
CA ARG A 306 2.92 -0.86 0.79
C ARG A 306 2.97 0.56 1.33
N SER A 307 1.87 1.05 1.90
CA SER A 307 1.83 2.38 2.56
C SER A 307 2.72 2.42 3.81
N ALA A 308 2.93 1.29 4.48
CA ALA A 308 3.88 1.15 5.59
C ALA A 308 5.31 0.77 5.15
N GLY A 309 5.60 0.80 3.83
CA GLY A 309 6.91 0.44 3.31
C GLY A 309 7.21 -1.07 3.33
N ILE A 310 6.19 -1.91 3.48
CA ILE A 310 6.31 -3.38 3.56
C ILE A 310 6.09 -3.95 2.16
N PRO A 311 7.07 -4.67 1.58
CA PRO A 311 6.93 -5.15 0.20
C PRO A 311 5.95 -6.32 0.14
N SER A 312 4.93 -6.17 -0.68
CA SER A 312 3.86 -7.16 -0.82
C SER A 312 3.28 -7.21 -2.22
N ARG A 313 2.71 -8.36 -2.57
CA ARG A 313 2.08 -8.62 -3.86
C ARG A 313 0.85 -9.49 -3.70
N MET A 314 -0.08 -9.41 -4.65
CA MET A 314 -1.20 -10.35 -4.70
C MET A 314 -0.72 -11.67 -5.31
N ALA A 315 -1.14 -12.78 -4.73
CA ALA A 315 -1.00 -14.12 -5.28
C ALA A 315 -2.38 -14.79 -5.37
N GLY A 316 -2.51 -15.82 -6.20
CA GLY A 316 -3.79 -16.49 -6.35
C GLY A 316 -3.80 -17.61 -7.37
N THR A 317 -4.82 -18.44 -7.28
CA THR A 317 -5.21 -19.35 -8.36
C THR A 317 -6.43 -18.78 -9.09
N PRO A 318 -6.42 -18.75 -10.44
CA PRO A 318 -7.60 -18.38 -11.21
C PRO A 318 -8.66 -19.48 -11.25
N ALA A 319 -8.29 -20.72 -10.96
CA ALA A 319 -9.14 -21.90 -11.05
C ALA A 319 -8.51 -23.05 -10.26
N TRP A 320 -9.23 -23.57 -9.26
CA TRP A 320 -8.84 -24.81 -8.58
C TRP A 320 -8.80 -25.96 -9.59
N HIS A 321 -7.73 -26.76 -9.57
CA HIS A 321 -7.51 -27.88 -10.50
C HIS A 321 -7.51 -27.50 -11.99
N GLY A 322 -7.35 -26.20 -12.31
CA GLY A 322 -7.52 -25.70 -13.67
C GLY A 322 -8.99 -25.69 -14.15
N ASN A 323 -9.95 -25.89 -13.25
CA ASN A 323 -11.38 -25.88 -13.53
C ASN A 323 -12.06 -24.60 -12.98
N VAL A 324 -12.54 -23.74 -13.87
CA VAL A 324 -13.19 -22.46 -13.50
C VAL A 324 -14.47 -22.65 -12.68
N ASP A 325 -15.15 -23.80 -12.83
CA ASP A 325 -16.36 -24.12 -12.09
C ASP A 325 -16.06 -24.49 -10.63
N GLU A 326 -14.82 -24.84 -10.30
CA GLU A 326 -14.39 -25.16 -8.94
C GLU A 326 -13.98 -23.92 -8.14
N GLY A 327 -13.98 -22.74 -8.79
CA GLY A 327 -13.76 -21.44 -8.17
C GLY A 327 -12.29 -21.01 -8.19
N ASN A 328 -12.03 -19.85 -7.59
CA ASN A 328 -10.72 -19.21 -7.52
C ASN A 328 -10.43 -18.73 -6.10
N HIS A 329 -9.20 -18.28 -5.86
CA HIS A 329 -8.86 -17.59 -4.61
C HIS A 329 -7.65 -16.67 -4.80
N SER A 330 -7.69 -15.52 -4.13
CA SER A 330 -6.58 -14.56 -4.09
C SER A 330 -6.20 -14.27 -2.64
N TRP A 331 -4.91 -14.18 -2.39
CA TRP A 331 -4.30 -13.85 -1.10
C TRP A 331 -3.09 -12.92 -1.31
N VAL A 332 -2.30 -12.69 -0.27
CA VAL A 332 -1.14 -11.79 -0.29
C VAL A 332 0.15 -12.58 -0.07
N GLU A 333 1.23 -12.22 -0.76
CA GLU A 333 2.59 -12.60 -0.38
C GLU A 333 3.32 -11.35 0.13
N VAL A 334 4.03 -11.49 1.26
CA VAL A 334 4.85 -10.45 1.89
C VAL A 334 6.31 -10.88 1.82
N TYR A 335 7.18 -9.99 1.35
CA TYR A 335 8.60 -10.23 1.34
C TYR A 335 9.20 -9.96 2.73
N VAL A 336 9.97 -10.90 3.25
CA VAL A 336 10.68 -10.75 4.52
C VAL A 336 12.18 -11.01 4.33
N PRO A 337 13.07 -10.03 4.59
CA PRO A 337 14.51 -10.23 4.48
C PRO A 337 15.00 -11.20 5.55
N PHE A 338 16.05 -11.95 5.25
CA PHE A 338 16.74 -12.79 6.24
C PHE A 338 17.52 -11.92 7.23
N ASP A 339 17.69 -12.39 8.46
CA ASP A 339 18.56 -11.76 9.44
C ASP A 339 20.04 -11.95 9.03
N ASP A 340 20.91 -10.99 9.36
CA ASP A 340 22.34 -11.04 9.02
C ASP A 340 23.10 -12.18 9.76
N ASP A 341 22.55 -12.69 10.86
CA ASP A 341 23.12 -13.74 11.72
C ASP A 341 22.67 -15.17 11.36
N ASP A 342 21.72 -15.31 10.43
CA ASP A 342 21.35 -16.64 9.95
C ASP A 342 22.52 -17.16 9.10
N ASP A 343 23.19 -18.22 9.56
CA ASP A 343 24.44 -18.76 8.99
C ASP A 343 24.28 -19.23 7.51
N GLY A 344 23.07 -19.11 6.96
CA GLY A 344 22.75 -19.25 5.53
C GLY A 344 22.74 -17.95 4.69
N GLY A 345 22.81 -16.77 5.31
CA GLY A 345 22.63 -15.45 4.66
C GLY A 345 23.77 -15.01 3.75
N LYS A 346 25.01 -15.47 3.98
CA LYS A 346 26.14 -15.20 3.06
C LYS A 346 26.18 -16.15 1.86
N GLY A 347 25.50 -17.30 1.93
CA GLY A 347 25.52 -18.34 0.90
C GLY A 347 24.27 -18.44 0.03
N LYS A 348 23.11 -17.93 0.48
CA LYS A 348 21.81 -18.04 -0.23
C LYS A 348 21.33 -16.75 -0.93
N ARG A 349 22.14 -15.69 -1.00
CA ARG A 349 21.81 -14.43 -1.70
C ARG A 349 21.81 -14.51 -3.24
N GLY A 350 21.78 -15.72 -3.80
CA GLY A 350 21.70 -15.98 -5.25
C GLY A 350 20.80 -17.16 -5.56
N SER A 351 19.73 -16.88 -6.32
CA SER A 351 18.97 -17.81 -7.18
C SER A 351 18.70 -19.22 -6.62
N GLY A 352 18.05 -19.33 -5.46
CA GLY A 352 17.45 -20.60 -5.06
C GLY A 352 16.04 -20.74 -5.66
N GLU A 353 15.74 -21.88 -6.28
CA GLU A 353 14.41 -22.29 -6.82
C GLU A 353 13.29 -22.40 -5.75
N GLY A 354 13.44 -21.74 -4.59
CA GLY A 354 12.54 -21.80 -3.43
C GLY A 354 11.74 -20.52 -3.16
N GLY A 355 11.71 -19.54 -4.07
CA GLY A 355 10.96 -18.30 -3.86
C GLY A 355 11.60 -17.31 -2.88
N GLY A 356 12.93 -17.37 -2.72
CA GLY A 356 13.69 -16.33 -2.06
C GLY A 356 14.39 -15.44 -3.07
N ASP A 357 13.95 -14.19 -3.19
CA ASP A 357 14.58 -13.19 -4.05
C ASP A 357 15.50 -12.29 -3.20
N ALA A 358 16.67 -11.91 -3.74
CA ALA A 358 17.49 -10.82 -3.20
C ALA A 358 17.83 -10.86 -1.68
N GLY A 359 17.97 -12.04 -1.07
CA GLY A 359 18.33 -12.16 0.36
C GLY A 359 17.16 -12.13 1.34
N GLY A 360 15.98 -12.58 0.91
CA GLY A 360 14.80 -12.78 1.76
C GLY A 360 13.88 -13.86 1.20
N GLU A 361 12.67 -13.96 1.74
CA GLU A 361 11.65 -14.95 1.39
C GLU A 361 10.28 -14.32 1.18
N TRP A 362 9.45 -14.95 0.35
CA TRP A 362 8.02 -14.62 0.22
C TRP A 362 7.19 -15.51 1.14
N ILE A 363 6.47 -14.89 2.09
CA ILE A 363 5.56 -15.55 3.03
C ILE A 363 4.13 -15.15 2.68
N PHE A 364 3.22 -16.11 2.56
CA PHE A 364 1.83 -15.82 2.22
C PHE A 364 0.98 -15.48 3.45
N LEU A 365 0.00 -14.61 3.23
CA LEU A 365 -0.86 -13.97 4.22
C LEU A 365 -2.29 -13.90 3.67
N GLU A 366 -3.25 -14.37 4.46
CA GLU A 366 -4.67 -14.27 4.18
C GLU A 366 -5.25 -12.98 4.78
N PRO A 367 -5.99 -12.17 4.01
CA PRO A 367 -6.76 -11.07 4.56
C PRO A 367 -7.74 -11.54 5.66
N SER A 368 -7.81 -10.82 6.78
CA SER A 368 -8.67 -11.19 7.93
C SER A 368 -9.85 -10.23 8.16
N PRO A 369 -10.76 -10.04 7.17
CA PRO A 369 -11.86 -9.07 7.26
C PRO A 369 -12.85 -9.41 8.37
N GLY A 370 -13.62 -8.42 8.81
CA GLY A 370 -14.70 -8.60 9.77
C GLY A 370 -14.30 -8.54 11.24
N ILE A 371 -13.00 -8.42 11.55
CA ILE A 371 -12.50 -8.18 12.92
C ILE A 371 -12.95 -6.79 13.39
N LYS A 372 -13.57 -6.70 14.57
CA LYS A 372 -14.01 -5.42 15.15
C LYS A 372 -12.90 -4.75 15.94
N GLU A 373 -12.99 -3.43 16.10
CA GLU A 373 -12.08 -2.70 16.97
C GLU A 373 -12.28 -3.13 18.43
N GLY A 374 -11.17 -3.37 19.14
CA GLY A 374 -11.19 -3.80 20.54
C GLY A 374 -11.50 -5.28 20.76
N GLU A 375 -11.74 -6.08 19.71
CA GLU A 375 -11.54 -7.53 19.82
C GLU A 375 -10.02 -7.75 19.91
N ASP A 376 -9.54 -8.25 21.07
CA ASP A 376 -8.12 -8.27 21.40
C ASP A 376 -7.27 -8.79 20.22
N GLU A 377 -6.19 -8.10 19.87
CA GLU A 377 -5.31 -8.49 18.74
C GLU A 377 -4.82 -9.95 18.86
N GLU A 378 -4.74 -10.45 20.09
CA GLU A 378 -4.38 -11.82 20.44
C GLU A 378 -5.55 -12.82 20.25
N ASN A 379 -6.81 -12.38 20.39
CA ASN A 379 -8.03 -13.20 20.32
C ASN A 379 -8.74 -13.14 18.95
N SER A 380 -8.43 -12.15 18.11
CA SER A 380 -9.05 -11.97 16.79
C SER A 380 -8.72 -13.08 15.76
N ASN A 381 -7.75 -13.95 16.07
CA ASN A 381 -7.22 -14.99 15.19
C ASN A 381 -6.81 -14.48 13.79
N SER A 382 -6.50 -13.18 13.66
CA SER A 382 -5.99 -12.58 12.42
C SER A 382 -4.79 -13.37 11.90
N ASP A 383 -4.74 -13.59 10.58
CA ASP A 383 -3.60 -14.22 9.95
C ASP A 383 -2.33 -13.37 10.09
N ASP A 384 -1.20 -14.06 10.24
CA ASP A 384 0.12 -13.46 10.42
C ASP A 384 1.21 -14.29 9.73
N LEU A 385 2.42 -13.73 9.68
CA LEU A 385 3.56 -14.34 8.99
C LEU A 385 4.28 -15.42 9.82
N TYR A 386 3.89 -15.63 11.07
CA TYR A 386 4.44 -16.70 11.92
C TYR A 386 3.67 -18.01 11.78
N ARG A 387 2.44 -17.93 11.29
CA ARG A 387 1.53 -19.06 11.19
C ARG A 387 1.98 -20.06 10.12
N ASP A 388 1.90 -21.35 10.46
CA ASP A 388 2.17 -22.45 9.54
C ASP A 388 1.37 -22.26 8.23
N PRO A 389 2.05 -22.15 7.07
CA PRO A 389 1.49 -22.27 5.73
C PRO A 389 0.27 -23.19 5.61
N ARG A 390 0.37 -24.42 6.13
CA ARG A 390 -0.64 -25.48 6.00
C ARG A 390 -1.86 -25.32 6.91
N SER A 391 -1.82 -24.38 7.85
CA SER A 391 -3.00 -24.07 8.67
C SER A 391 -4.06 -23.28 7.90
N ARG A 392 -3.70 -22.70 6.74
CA ARG A 392 -4.63 -21.98 5.87
C ARG A 392 -5.47 -22.96 5.08
N TRP A 393 -6.78 -22.74 5.07
CA TRP A 393 -7.79 -23.63 4.50
C TRP A 393 -7.56 -24.00 3.02
N PHE A 394 -6.85 -23.16 2.27
CA PHE A 394 -6.56 -23.40 0.85
C PHE A 394 -5.23 -24.13 0.61
N CYS A 395 -4.33 -24.16 1.59
CA CYS A 395 -3.01 -24.78 1.47
C CYS A 395 -3.08 -26.25 1.91
N THR A 396 -3.73 -27.08 1.09
CA THR A 396 -3.90 -28.51 1.37
C THR A 396 -3.50 -29.36 0.16
N PRO A 397 -3.15 -30.66 0.37
CA PRO A 397 -2.87 -31.58 -0.72
C PRO A 397 -4.03 -31.71 -1.71
N GLU A 398 -5.25 -31.63 -1.22
CA GLU A 398 -6.45 -31.74 -2.05
C GLU A 398 -6.61 -30.56 -2.99
N ARG A 399 -6.09 -29.37 -2.66
CA ARG A 399 -6.18 -28.18 -3.54
C ARG A 399 -4.92 -27.93 -4.34
N MET A 400 -3.78 -28.41 -3.85
CA MET A 400 -2.46 -28.19 -4.43
C MET A 400 -1.81 -29.52 -4.83
N ASP A 401 -2.57 -30.33 -5.57
CA ASP A 401 -2.21 -31.67 -6.06
C ASP A 401 -1.27 -31.66 -7.28
N GLY A 402 -0.82 -30.47 -7.71
CA GLY A 402 -0.03 -30.25 -8.92
C GLY A 402 -0.84 -29.84 -10.15
N SER A 403 -2.18 -29.90 -10.10
CA SER A 403 -3.04 -29.42 -11.19
C SER A 403 -3.46 -27.95 -11.04
N THR A 404 -3.52 -27.44 -9.81
CA THR A 404 -3.81 -26.02 -9.53
C THR A 404 -2.60 -25.15 -9.88
N SER A 405 -2.77 -24.23 -10.84
CA SER A 405 -1.77 -23.20 -11.12
C SER A 405 -1.90 -22.02 -10.15
N VAL A 406 -0.76 -21.46 -9.73
CA VAL A 406 -0.72 -20.30 -8.85
C VAL A 406 0.20 -19.24 -9.42
N TYR A 407 -0.25 -17.99 -9.40
CA TYR A 407 0.51 -16.85 -9.91
C TYR A 407 0.62 -15.77 -8.85
N ALA A 408 1.68 -14.97 -8.91
CA ALA A 408 1.82 -13.73 -8.14
C ALA A 408 2.08 -12.54 -9.05
N THR A 409 1.52 -11.40 -8.70
CA THR A 409 1.66 -10.13 -9.45
C THR A 409 3.09 -9.59 -9.36
N ARG A 410 3.57 -9.01 -10.46
CA ARG A 410 4.81 -8.23 -10.51
C ARG A 410 4.59 -6.96 -11.32
N TYR A 411 5.41 -5.95 -11.09
CA TYR A 411 5.36 -4.68 -11.78
C TYR A 411 6.36 -4.59 -12.95
N THR A 412 7.56 -5.15 -12.79
CA THR A 412 8.58 -5.12 -13.85
C THR A 412 8.11 -5.86 -15.10
N ARG A 413 8.23 -5.18 -16.24
CA ARG A 413 7.89 -5.71 -17.56
C ARG A 413 9.03 -6.47 -18.26
N GLY A 414 10.25 -6.44 -17.69
CA GLY A 414 11.47 -7.02 -18.29
C GLY A 414 11.24 -8.38 -18.96
N GLY A 415 11.61 -8.46 -20.25
CA GLY A 415 11.49 -9.67 -21.06
C GLY A 415 10.44 -9.68 -22.18
N ILE A 416 9.77 -8.57 -22.52
CA ILE A 416 8.84 -8.48 -23.70
C ILE A 416 9.61 -8.55 -25.05
N THR A 417 10.69 -9.30 -25.09
CA THR A 417 11.36 -9.78 -26.30
C THR A 417 11.31 -11.32 -26.39
N THR A 418 10.85 -12.02 -25.35
CA THR A 418 10.52 -13.45 -25.40
C THR A 418 9.01 -13.63 -25.53
N THR A 419 8.59 -14.51 -26.42
CA THR A 419 7.19 -14.85 -26.76
C THR A 419 6.40 -15.52 -25.63
N THR A 420 6.91 -15.53 -24.39
CA THR A 420 6.36 -16.23 -23.23
C THR A 420 6.58 -15.38 -21.97
N THR A 421 5.86 -14.26 -21.86
CA THR A 421 5.75 -13.53 -20.60
C THR A 421 4.66 -14.18 -19.75
N THR A 422 4.95 -14.50 -18.50
CA THR A 422 3.92 -14.96 -17.55
C THR A 422 3.05 -13.78 -17.13
N HIS A 423 1.74 -13.97 -17.16
CA HIS A 423 0.76 -12.97 -16.76
C HIS A 423 0.00 -13.44 -15.51
N TYR A 424 -0.47 -12.50 -14.70
CA TYR A 424 -1.37 -12.82 -13.60
C TYR A 424 -2.81 -12.89 -14.14
N PRO A 425 -3.47 -14.06 -14.12
CA PRO A 425 -4.82 -14.20 -14.64
C PRO A 425 -5.83 -13.59 -13.65
N MET A 426 -6.53 -12.54 -14.06
CA MET A 426 -7.61 -11.99 -13.25
C MET A 426 -8.86 -12.85 -13.41
N ALA A 427 -9.51 -13.17 -12.29
CA ALA A 427 -10.65 -14.09 -12.27
C ALA A 427 -11.88 -13.65 -13.10
N TRP A 428 -11.95 -12.38 -13.47
CA TRP A 428 -13.05 -11.80 -14.26
C TRP A 428 -12.66 -11.44 -15.69
N SER A 429 -11.41 -11.66 -16.07
CA SER A 429 -10.90 -11.38 -17.41
C SER A 429 -10.71 -12.66 -18.21
N ASP A 430 -10.85 -12.57 -19.53
CA ASP A 430 -10.38 -13.63 -20.42
C ASP A 430 -8.83 -13.73 -20.30
N PRO A 431 -8.30 -14.85 -19.80
CA PRO A 431 -6.86 -15.00 -19.56
C PRO A 431 -6.03 -14.94 -20.85
N ASP A 432 -6.63 -15.22 -22.01
CA ASP A 432 -5.95 -15.15 -23.31
C ASP A 432 -5.97 -13.74 -23.91
N ALA A 433 -6.87 -12.87 -23.42
CA ALA A 433 -7.04 -11.51 -23.92
C ALA A 433 -6.45 -10.43 -22.99
N ASP A 434 -6.44 -10.66 -21.68
CA ASP A 434 -6.03 -9.67 -20.68
C ASP A 434 -4.66 -9.95 -20.08
N VAL A 435 -3.64 -9.63 -20.87
CA VAL A 435 -2.20 -9.84 -20.55
C VAL A 435 -1.53 -8.60 -19.93
N GLY A 436 -2.31 -7.61 -19.49
CA GLY A 436 -1.74 -6.34 -19.02
C GLY A 436 -1.11 -6.40 -17.63
N VAL A 437 -1.47 -7.40 -16.81
CA VAL A 437 -0.84 -7.63 -15.50
C VAL A 437 0.25 -8.69 -15.64
N VAL A 438 1.49 -8.31 -15.35
CA VAL A 438 2.61 -9.25 -15.41
C VAL A 438 2.62 -10.10 -14.14
N GLY A 439 2.98 -11.38 -14.30
CA GLY A 439 2.99 -12.35 -13.22
C GLY A 439 4.31 -13.10 -13.07
N VAL A 440 4.39 -13.85 -11.97
CA VAL A 440 5.39 -14.88 -11.68
C VAL A 440 4.62 -16.17 -11.42
N ASP A 441 5.01 -17.26 -12.05
CA ASP A 441 4.47 -18.58 -11.74
C ASP A 441 4.99 -19.05 -10.38
N ARG A 442 4.06 -19.34 -9.48
CA ARG A 442 4.31 -19.81 -8.10
C ARG A 442 3.82 -21.24 -7.90
N THR A 443 3.35 -21.92 -8.95
CA THR A 443 2.74 -23.25 -8.89
C THR A 443 3.65 -24.25 -8.18
N ALA A 444 4.92 -24.35 -8.59
CA ALA A 444 5.87 -25.28 -7.98
C ALA A 444 6.07 -25.03 -6.48
N TYR A 445 6.08 -23.76 -6.05
CA TYR A 445 6.21 -23.39 -4.64
C TYR A 445 4.98 -23.83 -3.84
N TYR A 446 3.77 -23.53 -4.31
CA TYR A 446 2.55 -23.91 -3.58
C TYR A 446 2.30 -25.42 -3.60
N THR A 447 2.56 -26.10 -4.72
CA THR A 447 2.52 -27.57 -4.78
C THR A 447 3.53 -28.19 -3.81
N GLY A 448 4.74 -27.64 -3.71
CA GLY A 448 5.77 -28.13 -2.78
C GLY A 448 5.38 -27.96 -1.31
N ILE A 449 4.88 -26.78 -0.93
CA ILE A 449 4.57 -26.48 0.47
C ILE A 449 3.21 -27.06 0.91
N CYS A 450 2.20 -27.05 0.04
CA CYS A 450 0.84 -27.49 0.37
C CYS A 450 0.52 -28.93 -0.07
N GLY A 451 1.18 -29.47 -1.11
CA GLY A 451 0.83 -30.74 -1.76
C GLY A 451 1.20 -32.03 -1.01
N GLY A 452 2.21 -31.99 -0.12
CA GLY A 452 2.78 -33.19 0.53
C GLY A 452 3.62 -34.02 -0.46
N SER A 453 4.81 -34.53 -0.15
CA SER A 453 5.27 -35.20 1.06
C SER A 453 6.25 -34.40 1.92
N THR A 454 6.34 -34.76 3.20
CA THR A 454 7.36 -34.30 4.14
C THR A 454 8.77 -34.69 3.69
N THR A 455 9.38 -33.92 2.80
CA THR A 455 10.83 -33.67 2.91
C THR A 455 10.99 -32.37 3.68
N SER A 456 11.37 -32.54 4.95
CA SER A 456 11.82 -31.48 5.85
C SER A 456 12.71 -30.49 5.09
N PHE A 457 12.20 -29.30 4.78
CA PHE A 457 13.07 -28.15 4.52
C PHE A 457 13.65 -27.75 5.87
N LYS A 458 14.90 -28.14 6.11
CA LYS A 458 15.76 -27.60 7.17
C LYS A 458 16.46 -26.35 6.68
#